data_AF-A0A0G3XBH0-F1
#
_entry.id   AF-A0A0G3XBH0-F1
#
_cell.length_a   1.000
_cell.length_b   1.000
_cell.length_c   1.000
_cell.angle_alpha   90.00
_cell.angle_beta   90.00
_cell.angle_gamma   90.00
#
_symmetry.space_group_name_H-M   'P 1'
#
loop_
_entity.id
_entity.type
_entity.pdbx_description
1 polymer ?
#
loop_
_entity_poly.entity_id
_entity_poly.type
_entity_poly.pdbx_seq_one_letter_code
_entity_poly.pdbx_strand_id
1 'polypeptide(L)'
;MTAVYITIDTEYAASLAARGRAENFARSIACETPAGPVGLFYKMQLMDRYGLKGVFFVDPMPALLWGREAIADVVGPIVEAGHDVQLHCHTEWLALAGAANPFGGRTGQNIADFAFDDQCAILDWARETLIAAGAPAPVAFRAGNYGASDDTLRALAAIGLQYDTSHTPGIADGACRISLSRKDRRPMRHCGVVEVPVGCIRAFGGGLRHAQVTAISAREMLAAIRHARDHGLSGFTLVSHSFELLCRARERINRVVRHRFERLCHGIAAMDGVESGTYVSHPPRPSVVRTARPILPTDRLRTGLRLAEQIVSNGLYGAR
;
A
#
# COMPACT_ATOMS: atom_id res chain seq x y z
N MET A 1 -9.89 21.38 -0.69
CA MET A 1 -10.19 19.94 -0.60
C MET A 1 -8.98 19.23 0.00
N THR A 2 -9.20 18.19 0.80
CA THR A 2 -8.14 17.28 1.28
C THR A 2 -8.22 15.98 0.49
N ALA A 3 -7.12 15.59 -0.16
CA ALA A 3 -7.06 14.35 -0.91
C ALA A 3 -6.90 13.13 0.02
N VAL A 4 -7.60 12.05 -0.26
CA VAL A 4 -7.40 10.74 0.38
C VAL A 4 -6.83 9.78 -0.66
N TYR A 5 -5.63 9.28 -0.41
CA TYR A 5 -5.01 8.26 -1.25
C TYR A 5 -5.38 6.90 -0.67
N ILE A 6 -6.35 6.23 -1.31
CA ILE A 6 -6.72 4.85 -0.97
C ILE A 6 -5.72 3.96 -1.70
N THR A 7 -4.64 3.58 -1.02
CA THR A 7 -3.55 2.82 -1.63
C THR A 7 -3.70 1.33 -1.36
N ILE A 8 -3.56 0.51 -2.39
CA ILE A 8 -3.69 -0.95 -2.34
C ILE A 8 -2.40 -1.59 -2.84
N ASP A 9 -1.64 -2.20 -1.94
CA ASP A 9 -0.48 -3.01 -2.31
C ASP A 9 -1.00 -4.33 -2.89
N THR A 10 -0.68 -4.58 -4.15
CA THR A 10 -1.27 -5.64 -4.97
C THR A 10 -0.17 -6.55 -5.46
N GLU A 11 -0.06 -7.68 -4.78
CA GLU A 11 1.09 -8.56 -4.87
C GLU A 11 0.68 -10.03 -4.84
N TYR A 12 1.44 -10.84 -5.55
CA TYR A 12 1.45 -12.27 -5.33
C TYR A 12 2.19 -12.57 -4.03
N ALA A 13 1.83 -13.65 -3.34
CA ALA A 13 2.57 -14.07 -2.16
C ALA A 13 3.76 -14.94 -2.55
N ALA A 14 4.99 -14.51 -2.25
CA ALA A 14 6.19 -15.33 -2.49
C ALA A 14 6.11 -16.70 -1.79
N SER A 15 5.50 -16.76 -0.61
CA SER A 15 5.24 -18.00 0.14
C SER A 15 4.32 -19.00 -0.57
N LEU A 16 3.53 -18.54 -1.55
CA LEU A 16 2.66 -19.38 -2.39
C LEU A 16 3.26 -19.61 -3.78
N ALA A 17 4.50 -19.20 -4.05
CA ALA A 17 5.11 -19.35 -5.38
C ALA A 17 5.14 -20.81 -5.87
N ALA A 18 5.45 -21.76 -4.98
CA ALA A 18 5.49 -23.19 -5.30
C ALA A 18 4.12 -23.78 -5.70
N ARG A 19 3.01 -23.08 -5.41
CA ARG A 19 1.65 -23.48 -5.82
C ARG A 19 1.31 -23.03 -7.26
N GLY A 20 2.19 -22.25 -7.88
CA GLY A 20 2.02 -21.75 -9.24
C GLY A 20 1.18 -20.47 -9.34
N ARG A 21 1.28 -19.82 -10.49
CA ARG A 21 0.64 -18.51 -10.79
C ARG A 21 -0.87 -18.52 -10.56
N ALA A 22 -1.58 -19.52 -11.08
CA ALA A 22 -3.04 -19.56 -11.05
C ALA A 22 -3.59 -19.61 -9.62
N GLU A 23 -3.08 -20.52 -8.78
CA GLU A 23 -3.53 -20.61 -7.38
C GLU A 23 -3.11 -19.36 -6.59
N ASN A 24 -1.92 -18.82 -6.85
CA ASN A 24 -1.47 -17.61 -6.17
C ASN A 24 -2.30 -16.38 -6.58
N PHE A 25 -2.66 -16.24 -7.86
CA PHE A 25 -3.58 -15.19 -8.32
C PHE A 25 -4.94 -15.31 -7.62
N ALA A 26 -5.51 -16.52 -7.62
CA ALA A 26 -6.80 -16.78 -6.98
C ALA A 26 -6.78 -16.43 -5.48
N ARG A 27 -5.70 -16.74 -4.75
CA ARG A 27 -5.62 -16.49 -3.30
C ARG A 27 -5.14 -15.09 -2.91
N SER A 28 -4.25 -14.49 -3.69
CA SER A 28 -3.53 -13.25 -3.32
C SER A 28 -4.05 -12.02 -4.05
N ILE A 29 -4.49 -12.16 -5.30
CA ILE A 29 -4.94 -11.05 -6.14
C ILE A 29 -6.47 -10.98 -6.17
N ALA A 30 -7.12 -12.02 -6.72
CA ALA A 30 -8.57 -12.08 -6.87
C ALA A 30 -9.27 -12.41 -5.54
N CYS A 31 -8.60 -13.14 -4.66
CA CYS A 31 -9.10 -13.58 -3.36
C CYS A 31 -10.42 -14.33 -3.49
N GLU A 32 -10.41 -15.34 -4.34
CA GLU A 32 -11.52 -16.21 -4.65
C GLU A 32 -11.91 -17.05 -3.43
N THR A 33 -13.21 -17.10 -3.17
CA THR A 33 -13.80 -17.96 -2.15
C THR A 33 -15.10 -18.55 -2.68
N PRO A 34 -15.67 -19.60 -2.06
CA PRO A 34 -17.00 -20.10 -2.42
C PRO A 34 -18.11 -19.03 -2.32
N ALA A 35 -17.89 -17.97 -1.53
CA ALA A 35 -18.82 -16.84 -1.39
C ALA A 35 -18.55 -15.69 -2.38
N GLY A 36 -17.65 -15.90 -3.35
CA GLY A 36 -17.21 -14.93 -4.34
C GLY A 36 -15.85 -14.29 -4.02
N PRO A 37 -15.26 -13.59 -5.00
CA PRO A 37 -13.98 -12.90 -4.84
C PRO A 37 -14.13 -11.62 -4.00
N VAL A 38 -13.14 -11.32 -3.15
CA VAL A 38 -13.08 -10.08 -2.34
C VAL A 38 -11.74 -9.33 -2.47
N GLY A 39 -10.97 -9.65 -3.51
CA GLY A 39 -9.64 -9.08 -3.74
C GLY A 39 -9.70 -7.84 -4.64
N LEU A 40 -8.79 -7.79 -5.60
CA LEU A 40 -8.60 -6.69 -6.55
C LEU A 40 -9.91 -6.20 -7.17
N PHE A 41 -10.61 -7.07 -7.88
CA PHE A 41 -11.83 -6.73 -8.63
C PHE A 41 -12.94 -6.18 -7.72
N TYR A 42 -13.18 -6.83 -6.58
CA TYR A 42 -14.20 -6.41 -5.63
C TYR A 42 -13.90 -5.03 -5.04
N LYS A 43 -12.63 -4.75 -4.72
CA LYS A 43 -12.23 -3.44 -4.19
C LYS A 43 -12.42 -2.32 -5.22
N MET A 44 -12.05 -2.55 -6.48
CA MET A 44 -12.27 -1.59 -7.57
C MET A 44 -13.76 -1.30 -7.75
N GLN A 45 -14.57 -2.34 -7.92
CA GLN A 45 -16.04 -2.22 -8.06
C GLN A 45 -16.68 -1.45 -6.90
N LEU A 46 -16.20 -1.66 -5.67
CA LEU A 46 -16.69 -0.96 -4.50
C LEU A 46 -16.29 0.52 -4.49
N MET A 47 -15.05 0.84 -4.86
CA MET A 47 -14.60 2.23 -5.01
C MET A 47 -15.39 2.94 -6.11
N ASP A 48 -15.55 2.31 -7.28
CA ASP A 48 -16.29 2.87 -8.42
C ASP A 48 -17.75 3.15 -8.08
N ARG A 49 -18.41 2.27 -7.31
CA ARG A 49 -19.78 2.49 -6.81
C ARG A 49 -19.93 3.81 -6.04
N TYR A 50 -18.87 4.25 -5.38
CA TYR A 50 -18.84 5.49 -4.61
C TYR A 50 -18.10 6.63 -5.34
N GLY A 51 -17.77 6.46 -6.62
CA GLY A 51 -17.05 7.47 -7.42
C GLY A 51 -15.62 7.72 -6.95
N LEU A 52 -15.01 6.76 -6.23
CA LEU A 52 -13.67 6.90 -5.67
C LEU A 52 -12.61 6.32 -6.61
N LYS A 53 -11.42 6.90 -6.59
CA LYS A 53 -10.22 6.37 -7.26
C LYS A 53 -9.23 5.78 -6.25
N GLY A 54 -8.76 4.57 -6.55
CA GLY A 54 -7.67 3.91 -5.83
C GLY A 54 -6.32 4.08 -6.53
N VAL A 55 -5.25 3.88 -5.75
CA VAL A 55 -3.87 3.78 -6.21
C VAL A 55 -3.37 2.37 -5.91
N PHE A 56 -3.04 1.60 -6.92
CA PHE A 56 -2.58 0.23 -6.79
C PHE A 56 -1.07 0.18 -6.98
N PHE A 57 -0.35 -0.14 -5.91
CA PHE A 57 1.08 -0.42 -5.97
C PHE A 57 1.22 -1.89 -6.38
N VAL A 58 1.61 -2.15 -7.63
CA VAL A 58 1.69 -3.50 -8.20
C VAL A 58 3.12 -4.00 -8.19
N ASP A 59 3.34 -5.20 -7.66
CA ASP A 59 4.66 -5.84 -7.60
C ASP A 59 4.94 -6.60 -8.92
N PRO A 60 5.91 -6.17 -9.75
CA PRO A 60 6.23 -6.80 -11.02
C PRO A 60 7.23 -7.97 -10.87
N MET A 61 7.83 -8.14 -9.69
CA MET A 61 8.86 -9.14 -9.43
C MET A 61 8.43 -10.61 -9.69
N PRO A 62 7.16 -11.02 -9.51
CA PRO A 62 6.68 -12.35 -9.91
C PRO A 62 6.91 -12.70 -11.40
N ALA A 63 7.11 -11.69 -12.27
CA ALA A 63 7.46 -11.92 -13.67
C ALA A 63 8.78 -12.70 -13.85
N LEU A 64 9.67 -12.67 -12.86
CA LEU A 64 10.90 -13.49 -12.85
C LEU A 64 10.62 -14.99 -12.95
N LEU A 65 9.46 -15.44 -12.46
CA LEU A 65 9.06 -16.86 -12.47
C LEU A 65 8.02 -17.15 -13.55
N TRP A 66 7.08 -16.23 -13.76
CA TRP A 66 5.86 -16.52 -14.53
C TRP A 66 5.66 -15.63 -15.75
N GLY A 67 6.69 -14.86 -16.11
CA GLY A 67 6.63 -13.95 -17.23
C GLY A 67 5.76 -12.72 -16.96
N ARG A 68 5.85 -11.79 -17.90
CA ARG A 68 5.16 -10.50 -17.86
C ARG A 68 3.64 -10.63 -17.82
N GLU A 69 3.11 -11.70 -18.39
CA GLU A 69 1.67 -11.98 -18.41
C GLU A 69 1.10 -12.07 -16.99
N ALA A 70 1.88 -12.52 -16.01
CA ALA A 70 1.43 -12.54 -14.60
C ALA A 70 1.12 -11.14 -14.08
N ILE A 71 1.85 -10.14 -14.57
CA ILE A 71 1.67 -8.75 -14.18
C ILE A 71 0.54 -8.13 -15.01
N ALA A 72 0.43 -8.50 -16.29
CA ALA A 72 -0.64 -8.03 -17.17
C ALA A 72 -2.04 -8.42 -16.65
N ASP A 73 -2.20 -9.63 -16.10
CA ASP A 73 -3.45 -10.09 -15.47
C ASP A 73 -3.91 -9.19 -14.32
N VAL A 74 -2.96 -8.51 -13.65
CA VAL A 74 -3.21 -7.60 -12.53
C VAL A 74 -3.43 -6.17 -13.04
N VAL A 75 -2.53 -5.71 -13.90
CA VAL A 75 -2.47 -4.31 -14.38
C VAL A 75 -3.64 -3.99 -15.30
N GLY A 76 -3.95 -4.87 -16.27
CA GLY A 76 -4.98 -4.61 -17.29
C GLY A 76 -6.32 -4.18 -16.68
N PRO A 77 -6.89 -4.96 -15.74
CA PRO A 77 -8.14 -4.59 -15.07
C PRO A 77 -8.09 -3.27 -14.30
N ILE A 78 -6.95 -2.91 -13.69
CA ILE A 78 -6.80 -1.66 -12.93
C ILE A 78 -6.85 -0.46 -13.86
N VAL A 79 -6.11 -0.55 -14.97
CA VAL A 79 -6.06 0.49 -16.01
C VAL A 79 -7.41 0.64 -16.69
N GLU A 80 -8.08 -0.47 -17.04
CA GLU A 80 -9.41 -0.46 -17.66
C GLU A 80 -10.47 0.21 -16.77
N ALA A 81 -10.42 -0.03 -15.45
CA ALA A 81 -11.28 0.66 -14.47
C ALA A 81 -10.91 2.14 -14.25
N GLY A 82 -9.81 2.61 -14.85
CA GLY A 82 -9.31 3.97 -14.72
C GLY A 82 -8.83 4.29 -13.31
N HIS A 83 -8.28 3.31 -12.60
CA HIS A 83 -7.53 3.51 -11.37
C HIS A 83 -6.05 3.74 -11.66
N ASP A 84 -5.29 4.14 -10.64
CA ASP A 84 -3.88 4.46 -10.78
C ASP A 84 -3.00 3.23 -10.49
N VAL A 85 -1.99 2.98 -11.32
CA VAL A 85 -1.02 1.89 -11.16
C VAL A 85 0.35 2.49 -10.87
N GLN A 86 0.97 2.07 -9.77
CA GLN A 86 2.24 2.57 -9.28
C GLN A 86 3.18 1.41 -8.92
N LEU A 87 4.47 1.69 -8.74
CA LEU A 87 5.49 0.64 -8.60
C LEU A 87 5.54 0.10 -7.17
N HIS A 88 5.38 -1.21 -7.02
CA HIS A 88 5.75 -1.94 -5.81
C HIS A 88 6.94 -2.85 -6.10
N CYS A 89 7.73 -3.24 -5.10
CA CYS A 89 8.83 -4.16 -5.33
C CYS A 89 9.14 -5.00 -4.08
N HIS A 90 8.95 -6.31 -4.20
CA HIS A 90 9.45 -7.29 -3.23
C HIS A 90 10.70 -8.00 -3.76
N THR A 91 11.86 -7.74 -3.18
CA THR A 91 13.13 -8.31 -3.68
C THR A 91 13.33 -9.78 -3.30
N GLU A 92 12.52 -10.34 -2.40
CA GLU A 92 12.58 -11.76 -2.01
C GLU A 92 12.34 -12.71 -3.20
N TRP A 93 11.62 -12.26 -4.22
CA TRP A 93 11.42 -12.99 -5.48
C TRP A 93 12.73 -13.28 -6.23
N LEU A 94 13.78 -12.49 -6.02
CA LEU A 94 15.10 -12.72 -6.60
C LEU A 94 15.71 -14.04 -6.14
N ALA A 95 15.44 -14.45 -4.89
CA ALA A 95 15.87 -15.74 -4.38
C ALA A 95 15.07 -16.89 -5.02
N LEU A 96 13.75 -16.68 -5.20
CA LEU A 96 12.87 -17.67 -5.84
C LEU A 96 13.18 -17.89 -7.32
N ALA A 97 13.64 -16.85 -8.02
CA ALA A 97 14.04 -16.94 -9.42
C ALA A 97 15.28 -17.84 -9.62
N GLY A 98 16.13 -18.02 -8.59
CA GLY A 98 17.30 -18.88 -8.64
C GLY A 98 18.22 -18.54 -9.83
N ALA A 99 18.47 -19.51 -10.70
CA ALA A 99 19.31 -19.34 -11.89
C ALA A 99 18.74 -18.32 -12.91
N ALA A 100 17.44 -18.03 -12.86
CA ALA A 100 16.80 -17.03 -13.72
C ALA A 100 16.91 -15.59 -13.16
N ASN A 101 17.52 -15.40 -11.99
CA ASN A 101 17.76 -14.08 -11.43
C ASN A 101 18.75 -13.28 -12.32
N PRO A 102 18.31 -12.17 -12.94
CA PRO A 102 19.16 -11.42 -13.88
C PRO A 102 20.26 -10.62 -13.18
N PHE A 103 20.24 -10.54 -11.85
CA PHE A 103 21.18 -9.76 -11.06
C PHE A 103 22.28 -10.61 -10.44
N GLY A 104 22.79 -11.61 -11.16
CA GLY A 104 24.03 -12.32 -10.78
C GLY A 104 23.98 -13.01 -9.41
N GLY A 105 22.80 -13.54 -9.04
CA GLY A 105 22.60 -14.26 -7.77
C GLY A 105 22.43 -13.37 -6.53
N ARG A 106 22.42 -12.04 -6.67
CA ARG A 106 22.10 -11.11 -5.57
C ARG A 106 20.68 -11.35 -5.07
N THR A 107 20.52 -11.50 -3.75
CA THR A 107 19.22 -11.73 -3.10
C THR A 107 19.14 -10.90 -1.81
N GLY A 108 17.93 -10.59 -1.37
CA GLY A 108 17.69 -9.75 -0.20
C GLY A 108 16.19 -9.66 0.11
N GLN A 109 15.86 -9.45 1.37
CA GLN A 109 14.46 -9.37 1.83
C GLN A 109 13.83 -8.01 1.50
N ASN A 110 14.66 -6.97 1.42
CA ASN A 110 14.23 -5.60 1.18
C ASN A 110 15.12 -4.94 0.13
N ILE A 111 14.57 -4.00 -0.63
CA ILE A 111 15.35 -3.22 -1.61
C ILE A 111 16.51 -2.47 -0.94
N ALA A 112 16.34 -2.01 0.30
CA ALA A 112 17.40 -1.36 1.06
C ALA A 112 18.62 -2.26 1.36
N ASP A 113 18.49 -3.58 1.24
CA ASP A 113 19.58 -4.55 1.54
C ASP A 113 20.63 -4.61 0.42
N PHE A 114 20.35 -3.98 -0.72
CA PHE A 114 21.22 -3.95 -1.89
C PHE A 114 22.04 -2.65 -1.95
N ALA A 115 23.18 -2.69 -2.64
CA ALA A 115 23.97 -1.49 -2.91
C ALA A 115 23.20 -0.52 -3.84
N PHE A 116 23.56 0.76 -3.82
CA PHE A 116 22.86 1.80 -4.60
C PHE A 116 22.69 1.44 -6.09
N ASP A 117 23.75 0.99 -6.77
CA ASP A 117 23.71 0.63 -8.19
C ASP A 117 22.79 -0.57 -8.44
N ASP A 118 22.77 -1.53 -7.51
CA ASP A 118 21.88 -2.70 -7.56
C ASP A 118 20.43 -2.29 -7.37
N GLN A 119 20.16 -1.36 -6.44
CA GLN A 119 18.83 -0.81 -6.24
C GLN A 119 18.34 -0.11 -7.51
N CYS A 120 19.19 0.70 -8.16
CA CYS A 120 18.85 1.32 -9.44
C CYS A 120 18.49 0.26 -10.48
N ALA A 121 19.33 -0.75 -10.67
CA ALA A 121 19.10 -1.81 -11.67
C ALA A 121 17.84 -2.63 -11.39
N ILE A 122 17.58 -3.01 -10.14
CA ILE A 122 16.40 -3.79 -9.73
C ILE A 122 15.13 -2.96 -9.93
N LEU A 123 15.12 -1.70 -9.47
CA LEU A 123 13.95 -0.83 -9.57
C LEU A 123 13.66 -0.43 -11.03
N ASP A 124 14.69 -0.20 -11.84
CA ASP A 124 14.54 0.08 -13.27
C ASP A 124 13.94 -1.13 -14.00
N TRP A 125 14.46 -2.33 -13.75
CA TRP A 125 13.90 -3.57 -14.30
C TRP A 125 12.44 -3.79 -13.88
N ALA A 126 12.12 -3.54 -12.61
CA ALA A 126 10.77 -3.64 -12.08
C ALA A 126 9.83 -2.63 -12.77
N ARG A 127 10.27 -1.37 -12.91
CA ARG A 127 9.55 -0.31 -13.64
C ARG A 127 9.27 -0.72 -15.08
N GLU A 128 10.29 -1.13 -15.83
CA GLU A 128 10.16 -1.54 -17.22
C GLU A 128 9.24 -2.76 -17.38
N THR A 129 9.33 -3.72 -16.46
CA THR A 129 8.45 -4.90 -16.46
C THR A 129 6.99 -4.51 -16.24
N LEU A 130 6.73 -3.58 -15.31
CA LEU A 130 5.39 -3.07 -15.04
C LEU A 130 4.80 -2.31 -16.24
N ILE A 131 5.60 -1.45 -16.88
CA ILE A 131 5.20 -0.73 -18.11
C ILE A 131 4.94 -1.71 -19.25
N ALA A 132 5.84 -2.67 -19.47
CA ALA A 132 5.70 -3.67 -20.51
C ALA A 132 4.43 -4.53 -20.31
N ALA A 133 3.95 -4.68 -19.07
CA ALA A 133 2.71 -5.38 -18.72
C ALA A 133 1.44 -4.55 -18.96
N GLY A 134 1.57 -3.31 -19.45
CA GLY A 134 0.46 -2.45 -19.83
C GLY A 134 0.18 -1.29 -18.87
N ALA A 135 1.02 -1.08 -17.86
CA ALA A 135 0.86 0.04 -16.96
C ALA A 135 1.32 1.35 -17.64
N PRO A 136 0.66 2.48 -17.37
CA PRO A 136 1.28 3.78 -17.59
C PRO A 136 2.61 3.87 -16.83
N ALA A 137 3.53 4.74 -17.29
CA ALA A 137 4.79 4.96 -16.59
C ALA A 137 4.54 5.39 -15.13
N PRO A 138 4.98 4.61 -14.12
CA PRO A 138 4.71 4.91 -12.73
C PRO A 138 5.51 6.13 -12.30
N VAL A 139 4.94 6.94 -11.43
CA VAL A 139 5.57 8.14 -10.86
C VAL A 139 5.84 8.00 -9.36
N ALA A 140 5.24 6.99 -8.73
CA ALA A 140 5.31 6.72 -7.31
C ALA A 140 5.74 5.29 -7.02
N PHE A 141 6.37 5.11 -5.87
CA PHE A 141 6.86 3.84 -5.38
C PHE A 141 6.43 3.56 -3.94
N ARG A 142 6.28 2.28 -3.62
CA ARG A 142 6.31 1.77 -2.26
C ARG A 142 7.21 0.55 -2.19
N ALA A 143 8.14 0.49 -1.25
CA ALA A 143 8.96 -0.69 -1.03
C ALA A 143 8.15 -1.81 -0.38
N GLY A 144 8.38 -3.04 -0.83
CA GLY A 144 7.93 -4.23 -0.12
C GLY A 144 8.43 -4.22 1.32
N ASN A 145 7.60 -4.67 2.26
CA ASN A 145 7.87 -4.63 3.70
C ASN A 145 8.19 -3.24 4.28
N TYR A 146 7.95 -2.16 3.51
CA TYR A 146 8.45 -0.80 3.78
C TYR A 146 9.98 -0.71 3.88
N GLY A 147 10.71 -1.71 3.37
CA GLY A 147 12.15 -1.84 3.51
C GLY A 147 12.96 -0.97 2.54
N ALA A 148 12.76 0.35 2.60
CA ALA A 148 13.47 1.36 1.83
C ALA A 148 14.55 2.06 2.67
N SER A 149 15.55 2.66 2.00
CA SER A 149 16.57 3.54 2.61
C SER A 149 16.69 4.85 1.86
N ASP A 150 17.52 5.78 2.35
CA ASP A 150 17.86 6.99 1.60
C ASP A 150 18.47 6.70 0.22
N ASP A 151 19.21 5.59 0.08
CA ASP A 151 19.74 5.15 -1.22
C ASP A 151 18.62 4.65 -2.13
N THR A 152 17.58 4.02 -1.57
CA THR A 152 16.37 3.69 -2.33
C THR A 152 15.73 4.96 -2.89
N LEU A 153 15.60 6.01 -2.09
CA LEU A 153 15.04 7.28 -2.55
C LEU A 153 15.91 7.94 -3.64
N ARG A 154 17.23 7.92 -3.49
CA ARG A 154 18.15 8.40 -4.54
C ARG A 154 18.04 7.56 -5.81
N ALA A 155 17.91 6.24 -5.68
CA ALA A 155 17.76 5.33 -6.80
C ALA A 155 16.47 5.61 -7.57
N LEU A 156 15.34 5.81 -6.86
CA LEU A 156 14.06 6.23 -7.44
C LEU A 156 14.21 7.53 -8.24
N ALA A 157 14.88 8.54 -7.68
CA ALA A 157 15.15 9.79 -8.38
C ALA A 157 16.02 9.57 -9.63
N ALA A 158 17.05 8.72 -9.55
CA ALA A 158 17.94 8.40 -10.66
C ALA A 158 17.20 7.72 -11.83
N ILE A 159 16.18 6.91 -11.52
CA ILE A 159 15.32 6.26 -12.50
C ILE A 159 14.03 7.06 -12.80
N GLY A 160 13.97 8.33 -12.40
CA GLY A 160 12.90 9.25 -12.80
C GLY A 160 11.56 9.11 -12.06
N LEU A 161 11.47 8.33 -10.98
CA LEU A 161 10.29 8.34 -10.11
C LEU A 161 10.32 9.58 -9.21
N GLN A 162 9.13 10.15 -8.97
CA GLN A 162 8.99 11.43 -8.30
C GLN A 162 8.55 11.30 -6.84
N TYR A 163 7.90 10.18 -6.50
CA TYR A 163 7.28 9.97 -5.19
C TYR A 163 7.70 8.63 -4.58
N ASP A 164 7.91 8.63 -3.26
CA ASP A 164 7.94 7.43 -2.44
C ASP A 164 6.86 7.53 -1.34
N THR A 165 6.32 6.40 -0.91
CA THR A 165 5.40 6.30 0.23
C THR A 165 5.77 5.11 1.12
N SER A 166 7.06 4.90 1.34
CA SER A 166 7.58 3.81 2.17
C SER A 166 7.76 4.23 3.63
N HIS A 167 7.94 5.52 3.94
CA HIS A 167 8.05 5.99 5.32
C HIS A 167 6.72 5.81 6.06
N THR A 168 6.74 4.98 7.10
CA THR A 168 5.55 4.65 7.90
C THR A 168 5.75 5.02 9.38
N PRO A 169 5.45 6.27 9.78
CA PRO A 169 5.59 6.74 11.16
C PRO A 169 4.86 5.90 12.22
N GLY A 170 3.82 5.17 11.80
CA GLY A 170 3.02 4.29 12.64
C GLY A 170 3.59 2.89 12.86
N ILE A 171 4.80 2.60 12.36
CA ILE A 171 5.54 1.35 12.56
C ILE A 171 6.90 1.72 13.15
N ALA A 172 7.18 1.16 14.32
CA ALA A 172 8.32 1.51 15.15
C ALA A 172 9.62 0.82 14.73
N ASP A 173 9.51 -0.50 14.56
CA ASP A 173 10.62 -1.44 14.48
C ASP A 173 10.49 -2.22 13.17
N GLY A 174 10.38 -1.49 12.07
CA GLY A 174 10.23 -2.04 10.71
C GLY A 174 11.54 -2.10 9.95
N ALA A 175 11.49 -2.58 8.71
CA ALA A 175 12.65 -2.66 7.80
C ALA A 175 13.04 -1.30 7.19
N CYS A 176 12.23 -0.25 7.40
CA CYS A 176 12.46 1.09 6.85
C CYS A 176 13.70 1.74 7.47
N ARG A 177 14.66 2.10 6.62
CA ARG A 177 15.92 2.79 6.93
C ARG A 177 16.01 4.18 6.30
N ILE A 178 14.90 4.73 5.79
CA ILE A 178 14.83 6.13 5.37
C ILE A 178 15.12 7.00 6.59
N SER A 179 15.99 8.01 6.45
CA SER A 179 16.47 8.84 7.56
C SER A 179 15.43 9.85 8.07
N LEU A 180 14.19 9.40 8.28
CA LEU A 180 13.06 10.20 8.75
C LEU A 180 12.54 9.66 10.07
N SER A 181 12.06 10.56 10.91
CA SER A 181 11.53 10.25 12.23
C SER A 181 10.01 10.08 12.18
N ARG A 182 9.43 9.59 13.28
CA ARG A 182 7.97 9.54 13.49
C ARG A 182 7.29 10.92 13.49
N LYS A 183 8.06 12.01 13.57
CA LYS A 183 7.51 13.38 13.49
C LYS A 183 7.26 13.80 12.04
N ASP A 184 7.98 13.20 11.10
CA ASP A 184 7.94 13.46 9.65
C ASP A 184 6.73 12.79 9.03
N ARG A 185 5.59 13.49 9.10
CA ARG A 185 4.26 12.95 8.76
C ARG A 185 3.56 13.73 7.65
N ARG A 186 4.23 14.76 7.12
CA ARG A 186 3.78 15.57 5.99
C ARG A 186 4.60 15.18 4.75
N PRO A 187 4.03 15.25 3.54
CA PRO A 187 4.82 15.09 2.33
C PRO A 187 6.00 16.07 2.32
N MET A 188 7.18 15.63 1.93
CA MET A 188 8.39 16.46 1.93
C MET A 188 9.37 16.02 0.86
N ARG A 189 10.21 16.94 0.38
CA ARG A 189 11.34 16.55 -0.48
C ARG A 189 12.39 15.86 0.38
N HIS A 190 12.82 14.67 -0.03
CA HIS A 190 13.87 13.91 0.63
C HIS A 190 14.63 13.09 -0.42
N CYS A 191 15.96 13.16 -0.42
CA CYS A 191 16.83 12.41 -1.35
C CYS A 191 16.46 12.47 -2.85
N GLY A 192 15.91 13.59 -3.33
CA GLY A 192 15.60 13.80 -4.77
C GLY A 192 14.15 13.49 -5.16
N VAL A 193 13.39 12.80 -4.30
CA VAL A 193 11.96 12.54 -4.49
C VAL A 193 11.11 13.30 -3.48
N VAL A 194 9.79 13.22 -3.62
CA VAL A 194 8.84 13.60 -2.58
C VAL A 194 8.45 12.36 -1.79
N GLU A 195 8.92 12.28 -0.55
CA GLU A 195 8.44 11.30 0.42
C GLU A 195 7.02 11.67 0.86
N VAL A 196 6.10 10.72 0.80
CA VAL A 196 4.69 10.84 1.18
C VAL A 196 4.42 9.86 2.32
N PRO A 197 4.54 10.30 3.59
CA PRO A 197 4.43 9.40 4.72
C PRO A 197 3.05 8.73 4.81
N VAL A 198 3.04 7.44 5.13
CA VAL A 198 1.80 6.71 5.41
C VAL A 198 1.05 7.37 6.58
N GLY A 199 -0.28 7.47 6.44
CA GLY A 199 -1.13 8.06 7.46
C GLY A 199 -0.98 7.34 8.81
N CYS A 200 -1.18 8.06 9.90
CA CYS A 200 -1.16 7.46 11.24
C CYS A 200 -2.07 8.22 12.21
N ILE A 201 -2.47 7.52 13.27
CA ILE A 201 -3.21 8.06 14.41
C ILE A 201 -2.45 7.80 15.71
N ARG A 202 -2.81 8.52 16.78
CA ARG A 202 -2.26 8.24 18.11
C ARG A 202 -2.77 6.89 18.60
N ALA A 203 -1.86 6.03 19.09
CA ALA A 203 -2.23 4.75 19.68
C ALA A 203 -2.55 4.90 21.18
N PHE A 204 -3.45 4.05 21.67
CA PHE A 204 -3.71 3.92 23.10
C PHE A 204 -2.48 3.31 23.80
N GLY A 205 -2.07 3.90 24.92
CA GLY A 205 -0.81 3.54 25.59
C GLY A 205 0.42 4.31 25.09
N GLY A 206 0.24 5.26 24.16
CA GLY A 206 1.33 6.06 23.59
C GLY A 206 1.74 5.59 22.19
N GLY A 207 2.54 6.41 21.51
CA GLY A 207 3.02 6.10 20.15
C GLY A 207 1.98 6.33 19.05
N LEU A 208 2.24 5.71 17.90
CA LEU A 208 1.52 5.89 16.65
C LEU A 208 1.04 4.55 16.10
N ARG A 209 -0.06 4.57 15.35
CA ARG A 209 -0.59 3.40 14.62
C ARG A 209 -0.82 3.81 13.17
N HIS A 210 -0.25 3.05 12.24
CA HIS A 210 -0.37 3.32 10.81
C HIS A 210 -1.82 3.11 10.33
N ALA A 211 -2.21 3.86 9.30
CA ALA A 211 -3.57 3.93 8.80
C ALA A 211 -3.82 2.85 7.74
N GLN A 212 -3.82 1.59 8.20
CA GLN A 212 -4.13 0.42 7.39
C GLN A 212 -5.46 -0.19 7.80
N VAL A 213 -6.21 -0.72 6.83
CA VAL A 213 -7.58 -1.24 7.03
C VAL A 213 -7.62 -2.36 8.06
N THR A 214 -6.57 -3.17 8.18
CA THR A 214 -6.44 -4.22 9.20
C THR A 214 -5.93 -3.69 10.55
N ALA A 215 -5.23 -2.57 10.55
CA ALA A 215 -4.63 -1.97 11.74
C ALA A 215 -5.61 -1.12 12.56
N ILE A 216 -6.45 -0.32 11.90
CA ILE A 216 -7.39 0.61 12.55
C ILE A 216 -8.83 0.44 12.06
N SER A 217 -9.82 0.84 12.87
CA SER A 217 -11.24 0.71 12.53
C SER A 217 -11.68 1.74 11.47
N ALA A 218 -12.82 1.50 10.82
CA ALA A 218 -13.41 2.48 9.90
C ALA A 218 -13.73 3.80 10.61
N ARG A 219 -14.16 3.75 11.88
CA ARG A 219 -14.43 4.94 12.69
C ARG A 219 -13.16 5.77 12.91
N GLU A 220 -12.03 5.12 13.20
CA GLU A 220 -10.75 5.81 13.38
C GLU A 220 -10.20 6.35 12.05
N MET A 221 -10.30 5.59 10.95
CA MET A 221 -9.90 6.06 9.61
C MET A 221 -10.68 7.32 9.22
N LEU A 222 -12.02 7.27 9.29
CA LEU A 222 -12.87 8.41 8.94
C LEU A 222 -12.65 9.61 9.87
N ALA A 223 -12.40 9.38 11.17
CA ALA A 223 -12.04 10.44 12.09
C ALA A 223 -10.68 11.07 11.74
N ALA A 224 -9.70 10.27 11.31
CA ALA A 224 -8.38 10.75 10.93
C ALA A 224 -8.41 11.59 9.64
N ILE A 225 -9.21 11.16 8.66
CA ILE A 225 -9.47 11.91 7.42
C ILE A 225 -10.15 13.24 7.74
N ARG A 226 -11.20 13.21 8.56
CA ARG A 226 -11.91 14.44 8.99
C ARG A 226 -10.99 15.39 9.74
N HIS A 227 -10.16 14.87 10.65
CA HIS A 227 -9.16 15.65 11.35
C HIS A 227 -8.13 16.27 10.39
N ALA A 228 -7.69 15.52 9.37
CA ALA A 228 -6.78 16.04 8.35
C ALA A 228 -7.40 17.19 7.56
N ARG A 229 -8.67 17.05 7.16
CA ARG A 229 -9.46 18.10 6.51
C ARG A 229 -9.60 19.35 7.39
N ASP A 230 -10.03 19.17 8.63
CA ASP A 230 -10.30 20.27 9.56
C ASP A 230 -9.02 21.05 9.94
N HIS A 231 -7.84 20.44 9.75
CA HIS A 231 -6.52 21.07 9.95
C HIS A 231 -5.85 21.51 8.63
N GLY A 232 -6.59 21.55 7.52
CA GLY A 232 -6.10 22.05 6.23
C GLY A 232 -4.94 21.22 5.65
N LEU A 233 -4.89 19.92 5.93
CA LEU A 233 -3.87 19.05 5.37
C LEU A 233 -4.19 18.72 3.91
N SER A 234 -3.17 18.73 3.06
CA SER A 234 -3.33 18.47 1.62
C SER A 234 -3.73 17.03 1.33
N GLY A 235 -3.28 16.07 2.14
CA GLY A 235 -3.53 14.65 1.88
C GLY A 235 -3.51 13.73 3.11
N PHE A 236 -4.14 12.56 2.96
CA PHE A 236 -4.07 11.45 3.92
C PHE A 236 -3.93 10.11 3.18
N THR A 237 -2.85 9.38 3.44
CA THR A 237 -2.56 8.08 2.81
C THR A 237 -3.10 6.94 3.67
N LEU A 238 -4.00 6.14 3.09
CA LEU A 238 -4.53 4.89 3.65
C LEU A 238 -3.89 3.71 2.95
N VAL A 239 -3.63 2.63 3.69
CA VAL A 239 -3.06 1.40 3.13
C VAL A 239 -4.02 0.24 3.27
N SER A 240 -4.05 -0.60 2.26
CA SER A 240 -4.61 -1.94 2.31
C SER A 240 -3.81 -2.86 1.38
N HIS A 241 -3.97 -4.18 1.50
CA HIS A 241 -3.44 -5.14 0.53
C HIS A 241 -4.58 -5.88 -0.14
N SER A 242 -4.45 -6.29 -1.40
CA SER A 242 -5.47 -7.01 -2.17
C SER A 242 -6.17 -8.11 -1.35
N PHE A 243 -5.40 -8.90 -0.57
CA PHE A 243 -5.88 -10.04 0.20
C PHE A 243 -6.40 -9.77 1.63
N GLU A 244 -6.39 -8.53 2.12
CA GLU A 244 -6.75 -8.24 3.52
C GLU A 244 -8.21 -8.49 3.89
N LEU A 245 -9.10 -8.61 2.89
CA LEU A 245 -10.52 -8.89 3.16
C LEU A 245 -10.78 -10.37 3.45
N LEU A 246 -9.75 -11.22 3.37
CA LEU A 246 -9.81 -12.63 3.75
C LEU A 246 -9.38 -12.86 5.20
N CYS A 247 -9.68 -14.06 5.72
CA CYS A 247 -9.01 -14.59 6.89
C CYS A 247 -7.52 -14.87 6.61
N ARG A 248 -6.73 -15.14 7.65
CA ARG A 248 -5.28 -15.37 7.51
C ARG A 248 -4.94 -16.54 6.58
N ALA A 249 -5.75 -17.60 6.62
CA ALA A 249 -5.60 -18.77 5.74
C ALA A 249 -5.93 -18.49 4.26
N ARG A 250 -6.56 -17.34 3.97
CA ARG A 250 -7.04 -16.94 2.64
C ARG A 250 -8.08 -17.88 2.02
N GLU A 251 -8.95 -18.45 2.87
CA GLU A 251 -9.99 -19.41 2.45
C GLU A 251 -11.41 -18.88 2.63
N ARG A 252 -11.59 -17.91 3.52
CA ARG A 252 -12.90 -17.35 3.89
C ARG A 252 -12.83 -15.84 3.92
N ILE A 253 -13.92 -15.19 3.54
CA ILE A 253 -14.09 -13.75 3.67
C ILE A 253 -14.12 -13.37 5.15
N ASN A 254 -13.24 -12.47 5.57
CA ASN A 254 -13.34 -11.81 6.86
C ASN A 254 -14.38 -10.69 6.78
N ARG A 255 -15.61 -11.00 7.20
CA ARG A 255 -16.75 -10.07 7.09
C ARG A 255 -16.54 -8.76 7.86
N VAL A 256 -15.76 -8.79 8.95
CA VAL A 256 -15.45 -7.58 9.73
C VAL A 256 -14.58 -6.63 8.91
N VAL A 257 -13.51 -7.13 8.29
CA VAL A 257 -12.59 -6.30 7.50
C VAL A 257 -13.24 -5.87 6.18
N ARG A 258 -14.01 -6.75 5.53
CA ARG A 258 -14.81 -6.39 4.35
C ARG A 258 -15.76 -5.23 4.66
N HIS A 259 -16.58 -5.35 5.71
CA HIS A 259 -17.52 -4.30 6.10
C HIS A 259 -16.82 -3.01 6.50
N ARG A 260 -15.63 -3.11 7.11
CA ARG A 260 -14.79 -1.96 7.44
C ARG A 260 -14.36 -1.20 6.18
N PHE A 261 -13.96 -1.91 5.12
CA PHE A 261 -13.59 -1.30 3.85
C PHE A 261 -14.80 -0.67 3.12
N GLU A 262 -15.95 -1.35 3.12
CA GLU A 262 -17.23 -0.80 2.62
C GLU A 262 -17.59 0.52 3.32
N ARG A 263 -17.53 0.55 4.66
CA ARG A 263 -17.80 1.75 5.46
C ARG A 263 -16.79 2.87 5.21
N LEU A 264 -15.54 2.53 4.96
CA LEU A 264 -14.51 3.50 4.62
C LEU A 264 -14.85 4.18 3.29
N CYS A 265 -15.14 3.41 2.23
CA CYS A 265 -15.48 3.97 0.92
C CYS A 265 -16.73 4.87 1.00
N HIS A 266 -17.82 4.35 1.59
CA HIS A 266 -19.02 5.16 1.81
C HIS A 266 -18.74 6.43 2.61
N GLY A 267 -17.96 6.33 3.69
CA GLY A 267 -17.68 7.46 4.57
C GLY A 267 -16.75 8.51 3.96
N ILE A 268 -15.88 8.14 3.02
CA ILE A 268 -15.08 9.09 2.23
C ILE A 268 -15.98 9.83 1.25
N ALA A 269 -16.79 9.11 0.48
CA ALA A 269 -17.66 9.70 -0.53
C ALA A 269 -18.72 10.65 0.06
N ALA A 270 -19.19 10.36 1.27
CA ALA A 270 -20.15 11.22 1.97
C ALA A 270 -19.51 12.38 2.76
N MET A 271 -18.18 12.59 2.68
CA MET A 271 -17.49 13.61 3.46
C MET A 271 -17.19 14.87 2.65
N ASP A 272 -17.92 15.95 2.95
CA ASP A 272 -17.65 17.25 2.35
C ASP A 272 -16.21 17.73 2.61
N GLY A 273 -15.61 18.37 1.62
CA GLY A 273 -14.25 18.87 1.69
C GLY A 273 -13.16 17.80 1.49
N VAL A 274 -13.54 16.56 1.20
CA VAL A 274 -12.65 15.43 0.95
C VAL A 274 -12.92 14.83 -0.42
N GLU A 275 -11.87 14.39 -1.09
CA GLU A 275 -11.96 13.66 -2.37
C GLU A 275 -10.91 12.55 -2.41
N SER A 276 -11.16 11.48 -3.18
CA SER A 276 -10.10 10.50 -3.47
C SER A 276 -9.13 11.07 -4.49
N GLY A 277 -7.83 10.97 -4.21
CA GLY A 277 -6.77 11.41 -5.11
C GLY A 277 -5.88 10.26 -5.57
N THR A 278 -5.21 10.45 -6.70
CA THR A 278 -4.16 9.56 -7.21
C THR A 278 -2.86 10.33 -7.42
N TYR A 279 -1.72 9.66 -7.61
CA TYR A 279 -0.46 10.37 -7.82
C TYR A 279 -0.42 11.12 -9.14
N VAL A 280 -1.18 10.65 -10.14
CA VAL A 280 -1.29 11.28 -11.46
C VAL A 280 -2.29 12.44 -11.46
N SER A 281 -3.50 12.22 -10.91
CA SER A 281 -4.60 13.22 -10.98
C SER A 281 -4.50 14.31 -9.91
N HIS A 282 -3.98 13.94 -8.73
CA HIS A 282 -3.90 14.80 -7.56
C HIS A 282 -2.55 14.59 -6.87
N PRO A 283 -1.42 14.90 -7.54
CA PRO A 283 -0.10 14.63 -7.01
C PRO A 283 0.11 15.24 -5.61
N PRO A 284 0.65 14.47 -4.63
CA PRO A 284 1.00 14.99 -3.33
C PRO A 284 1.95 16.19 -3.45
N ARG A 285 1.64 17.27 -2.72
CA ARG A 285 2.48 18.46 -2.70
C ARG A 285 3.34 18.46 -1.43
N PRO A 286 4.66 18.64 -1.54
CA PRO A 286 5.52 18.86 -0.39
C PRO A 286 4.99 19.99 0.49
N SER A 287 4.99 19.77 1.80
CA SER A 287 4.60 20.78 2.77
C SER A 287 5.67 21.85 2.88
N VAL A 288 5.29 23.11 2.71
CA VAL A 288 6.14 24.27 3.05
C VAL A 288 6.23 24.47 4.57
N VAL A 289 5.26 23.92 5.31
CA VAL A 289 5.18 24.00 6.77
C VAL A 289 6.13 22.99 7.40
N ARG A 290 7.06 23.49 8.22
CA ARG A 290 8.06 22.68 8.96
C ARG A 290 7.53 22.14 10.30
N THR A 291 6.35 22.56 10.74
CA THR A 291 5.77 22.07 11.99
C THR A 291 5.21 20.66 11.83
N ALA A 292 5.32 19.88 12.90
CA ALA A 292 4.84 18.51 12.93
C ALA A 292 3.34 18.47 12.58
N ARG A 293 2.94 17.49 11.75
CA ARG A 293 1.53 17.29 11.37
C ARG A 293 0.65 17.12 12.61
N PRO A 294 -0.50 17.83 12.73
CA PRO A 294 -1.55 17.48 13.68
C PRO A 294 -1.95 16.02 13.51
N ILE A 295 -2.17 15.32 14.62
CA ILE A 295 -2.55 13.92 14.57
C ILE A 295 -3.77 13.70 15.42
N LEU A 296 -4.68 12.89 14.88
CA LEU A 296 -5.89 12.51 15.57
C LEU A 296 -5.54 12.00 16.98
N PRO A 297 -6.01 12.68 18.03
CA PRO A 297 -5.75 12.25 19.39
C PRO A 297 -6.44 10.93 19.69
N THR A 298 -5.92 10.23 20.71
CA THR A 298 -6.55 9.02 21.25
C THR A 298 -7.94 9.32 21.77
N ASP A 299 -8.85 8.39 21.54
CA ASP A 299 -10.20 8.41 22.08
C ASP A 299 -10.51 7.02 22.61
N ARG A 300 -10.86 6.94 23.90
CA ARG A 300 -11.02 5.66 24.61
C ARG A 300 -12.19 4.85 24.05
N LEU A 301 -13.25 5.51 23.60
CA LEU A 301 -14.42 4.84 23.02
C LEU A 301 -14.09 4.27 21.64
N ARG A 302 -13.52 5.08 20.74
CA ARG A 302 -13.09 4.62 19.41
C ARG A 302 -12.10 3.46 19.51
N THR A 303 -11.12 3.59 20.41
CA THR A 303 -10.10 2.57 20.65
C THR A 303 -10.71 1.29 21.21
N GLY A 304 -11.59 1.40 22.21
CA GLY A 304 -12.26 0.24 22.82
C GLY A 304 -13.12 -0.53 21.81
N LEU A 305 -13.87 0.19 20.96
CA LEU A 305 -14.65 -0.41 19.89
C LEU A 305 -13.77 -1.13 18.85
N ARG A 306 -12.63 -0.54 18.46
CA ARG A 306 -11.67 -1.23 17.59
C ARG A 306 -11.15 -2.51 18.24
N LEU A 307 -10.78 -2.48 19.52
CA LEU A 307 -10.25 -3.66 20.22
C LEU A 307 -11.30 -4.77 20.25
N ALA A 308 -12.58 -4.43 20.50
CA ALA A 308 -13.69 -5.39 20.41
C ALA A 308 -13.83 -5.98 18.99
N GLU A 309 -13.80 -5.14 17.94
CA GLU A 309 -13.81 -5.62 16.54
C GLU A 309 -12.64 -6.56 16.24
N GLN A 310 -11.45 -6.26 16.74
CA GLN A 310 -10.25 -7.08 16.55
C GLN A 310 -10.35 -8.41 17.28
N ILE A 311 -10.90 -8.45 18.49
CA ILE A 311 -11.16 -9.69 19.24
C ILE A 311 -12.16 -10.56 18.47
N VAL A 312 -13.28 -9.99 18.01
CA VAL A 312 -14.28 -10.72 17.20
C VAL A 312 -13.65 -11.24 15.91
N SER A 313 -12.91 -10.40 15.18
CA SER A 313 -12.22 -10.79 13.95
C SER A 313 -11.23 -11.93 14.20
N ASN A 314 -10.41 -11.84 15.25
CA ASN A 314 -9.42 -12.87 15.57
C ASN A 314 -10.09 -14.17 16.07
N GLY A 315 -11.19 -14.09 16.81
CA GLY A 315 -11.94 -15.26 17.25
C GLY A 315 -12.59 -16.02 16.08
N LEU A 316 -13.18 -15.29 15.12
CA LEU A 316 -13.89 -15.90 13.98
C LEU A 316 -12.98 -16.29 12.81
N TYR A 317 -11.90 -15.54 12.61
CA TYR A 317 -11.05 -15.59 11.40
C TYR A 317 -9.55 -15.69 11.69
N GLY A 318 -9.14 -15.77 12.95
CA GLY A 318 -7.72 -15.87 13.36
C GLY A 318 -7.21 -17.30 13.52
N ALA A 319 -8.10 -18.31 13.58
CA ALA A 319 -7.71 -19.72 13.58
C ALA A 319 -7.18 -20.14 12.20
N ARG A 320 -6.16 -21.01 12.23
CA ARG A 320 -5.33 -21.47 11.10
C ARG A 320 -6.14 -22.13 10.00
#